data_AF-A0A8T4MJB5-F1
#
_entry.id   AF-A0A8T4MJB5-F1
#
_cell.length_a   1.000
_cell.length_b   1.000
_cell.length_c   1.000
_cell.angle_alpha   90.00
_cell.angle_beta   90.00
_cell.angle_gamma   90.00
#
_symmetry.space_group_name_H-M   'P 1'
#
loop_
_entity.id
_entity.type
_entity.pdbx_description
1 polymer ?
#
loop_
_entity_poly.entity_id
_entity_poly.type
_entity_poly.pdbx_seq_one_letter_code
_entity_poly.pdbx_strand_id
1 'polypeptide(L)'
;MRTRKLKPEQIIVPGEYYLENESILKIYFRIFERGHGNDLPPVVVTSPVHFDYFQRLNANLKKDIQSLSDWPKRNPFVTLGDIANAIERLRTNCQIEKEKYFPIIDRLKVYSENQGSIYLLLDGNHRTTAATLNHKLISALEVQTDEDLKEIRKMVERGALFDFKRGEKSLSELVNAFYEFCGSRIEETNSVKERIEELVSNGKDFPQYMKDKYLGVSN
;
A
#
# COMPACT_ATOMS: atom_id res chain seq x y z
N MET A 1 11.84 0.44 -11.70
CA MET A 1 10.80 1.46 -11.46
C MET A 1 10.12 1.80 -12.77
N ARG A 2 8.78 1.94 -12.79
CA ARG A 2 8.02 2.24 -14.01
C ARG A 2 7.03 3.37 -13.79
N THR A 3 6.88 4.26 -14.76
CA THR A 3 5.84 5.30 -14.72
C THR A 3 4.51 4.74 -15.21
N ARG A 4 3.42 5.07 -14.51
CA ARG A 4 2.05 4.65 -14.84
C ARG A 4 1.10 5.85 -14.85
N LYS A 5 0.05 5.75 -15.65
CA LYS A 5 -1.17 6.57 -15.54
C LYS A 5 -2.28 5.65 -15.08
N LEU A 6 -2.76 5.86 -13.85
CA LEU A 6 -3.70 4.96 -13.19
C LEU A 6 -5.05 5.65 -13.03
N LYS A 7 -6.13 4.86 -13.15
CA LYS A 7 -7.46 5.30 -12.73
C LYS A 7 -7.60 5.16 -11.21
N PRO A 8 -8.46 5.97 -10.55
CA PRO A 8 -8.70 5.87 -9.12
C PRO A 8 -9.11 4.47 -8.63
N GLU A 9 -9.87 3.71 -9.42
CA GLU A 9 -10.32 2.35 -9.09
C GLU A 9 -9.17 1.32 -9.03
N GLN A 10 -8.03 1.65 -9.64
CA GLN A 10 -6.85 0.77 -9.70
C GLN A 10 -5.93 0.94 -8.49
N ILE A 11 -6.17 1.91 -7.61
CA ILE A 11 -5.30 2.20 -6.47
C ILE A 11 -6.06 1.86 -5.19
N ILE A 12 -5.49 0.96 -4.39
CA ILE A 12 -6.01 0.56 -3.09
C ILE A 12 -5.35 1.38 -2.00
N VAL A 13 -6.18 1.81 -1.04
CA VAL A 13 -5.77 2.62 0.10
C VAL A 13 -6.28 2.00 1.40
N PRO A 14 -5.57 2.23 2.51
CA PRO A 14 -6.10 1.87 3.83
C PRO A 14 -7.28 2.78 4.22
N GLY A 15 -8.14 2.27 5.10
CA GLY A 15 -9.36 2.96 5.56
C GLY A 15 -9.15 4.32 6.20
N GLU A 16 -8.15 4.42 7.06
CA GLU A 16 -7.71 5.71 7.61
C GLU A 16 -6.87 6.47 6.61
N TYR A 17 -7.58 6.98 5.63
CA TYR A 17 -7.10 7.90 4.66
C TYR A 17 -7.10 9.31 5.25
N TYR A 18 -6.15 9.59 6.13
CA TYR A 18 -6.07 10.88 6.81
C TYR A 18 -5.69 12.00 5.82
N LEU A 19 -6.63 12.90 5.57
CA LEU A 19 -6.42 14.20 4.92
C LEU A 19 -6.16 15.26 6.00
N GLU A 20 -5.15 15.02 6.84
CA GLU A 20 -4.81 15.85 8.01
C GLU A 20 -4.61 17.33 7.67
N ASN A 21 -4.28 17.65 6.41
CA ASN A 21 -4.03 19.01 5.99
C ASN A 21 -4.95 19.40 4.81
N GLU A 22 -6.13 19.90 5.18
CA GLU A 22 -7.11 20.43 4.24
C GLU A 22 -6.50 21.51 3.31
N SER A 23 -5.59 22.34 3.82
CA SER A 23 -4.95 23.39 3.03
C SER A 23 -4.08 22.81 1.91
N ILE A 24 -3.33 21.74 2.18
CA ILE A 24 -2.56 21.02 1.15
C ILE A 24 -3.51 20.40 0.12
N LEU A 25 -4.62 19.79 0.55
CA LEU A 25 -5.61 19.25 -0.38
C LEU A 25 -6.18 20.34 -1.29
N LYS A 26 -6.53 21.51 -0.74
CA LYS A 26 -7.04 22.66 -1.50
C LYS A 26 -6.05 23.10 -2.58
N ILE A 27 -4.76 23.15 -2.26
CA ILE A 27 -3.70 23.50 -3.22
C ILE A 27 -3.68 22.48 -4.37
N TYR A 28 -3.57 21.19 -4.06
CA TYR A 28 -3.53 20.17 -5.12
C TYR A 28 -4.82 20.13 -5.93
N PHE A 29 -5.98 20.28 -5.30
CA PHE A 29 -7.27 20.34 -5.99
C PHE A 29 -7.28 21.46 -7.04
N ARG A 30 -6.83 22.67 -6.68
CA ARG A 30 -6.76 23.81 -7.63
C ARG A 30 -5.76 23.57 -8.76
N ILE A 31 -4.64 22.90 -8.49
CA ILE A 31 -3.67 22.52 -9.51
C ILE A 31 -4.30 21.57 -10.54
N PHE A 32 -5.00 20.52 -10.09
CA PHE A 32 -5.70 19.59 -10.98
C PHE A 32 -6.87 20.24 -11.73
N GLU A 33 -7.65 21.10 -11.05
CA GLU A 33 -8.76 21.84 -11.63
C GLU A 33 -8.30 22.72 -12.80
N ARG A 34 -7.13 23.35 -12.68
CA ARG A 34 -6.50 24.18 -13.72
C ARG A 34 -5.76 23.40 -14.80
N GLY A 35 -5.75 22.06 -14.74
CA GLY A 35 -5.07 21.22 -15.74
C GLY A 35 -3.56 21.03 -15.53
N HIS A 36 -3.01 21.52 -14.42
CA HIS A 36 -1.58 21.45 -14.07
C HIS A 36 -1.21 20.19 -13.27
N GLY A 37 -2.09 19.18 -13.24
CA GLY A 37 -1.84 17.94 -12.50
C GLY A 37 -0.60 17.17 -12.93
N ASN A 38 -0.15 17.34 -14.18
CA ASN A 38 1.09 16.72 -14.69
C ASN A 38 2.36 17.43 -14.23
N ASP A 39 2.25 18.64 -13.69
CA ASP A 39 3.38 19.40 -13.13
C ASP A 39 3.73 18.91 -11.72
N LEU A 40 2.83 18.14 -11.10
CA LEU A 40 3.06 17.52 -9.80
C LEU A 40 3.94 16.27 -9.93
N PRO A 41 4.85 16.05 -8.96
CA PRO A 41 5.53 14.77 -8.82
C PRO A 41 4.54 13.60 -8.74
N PRO A 42 4.85 12.46 -9.36
CA PRO A 42 4.01 11.29 -9.32
C PRO A 42 3.82 10.74 -7.90
N VAL A 43 2.72 10.04 -7.67
CA VAL A 43 2.49 9.27 -6.43
C VAL A 43 3.30 7.98 -6.45
N VAL A 44 3.56 7.38 -5.28
CA VAL A 44 4.36 6.15 -5.19
C VAL A 44 3.43 4.97 -4.94
N VAL A 45 3.53 3.94 -5.78
CA VAL A 45 2.69 2.74 -5.69
C VAL A 45 3.50 1.46 -5.86
N THR A 46 2.93 0.33 -5.47
CA THR A 46 3.47 -1.00 -5.76
C THR A 46 2.35 -1.95 -6.18
N SER A 47 2.61 -2.89 -7.08
CA SER A 47 1.63 -3.93 -7.42
C SER A 47 1.62 -5.03 -6.35
N PRO A 48 0.45 -5.52 -5.90
CA PRO A 48 0.37 -6.65 -4.98
C PRO A 48 0.71 -7.98 -5.67
N VAL A 49 0.62 -8.05 -7.01
CA VAL A 49 0.86 -9.27 -7.82
C VAL A 49 2.32 -9.75 -7.74
N HIS A 50 3.24 -8.87 -7.31
CA HIS A 50 4.62 -9.27 -7.03
C HIS A 50 4.83 -9.94 -5.67
N PHE A 51 3.81 -9.95 -4.83
CA PHE A 51 3.87 -10.58 -3.53
C PHE A 51 3.21 -11.94 -3.60
N ASP A 52 4.05 -12.90 -3.98
CA ASP A 52 3.87 -14.29 -3.61
C ASP A 52 4.06 -14.45 -2.09
N TYR A 53 3.31 -13.68 -1.30
CA TYR A 53 3.50 -13.49 0.13
C TYR A 53 3.53 -14.85 0.83
N PHE A 54 2.58 -15.71 0.50
CA PHE A 54 2.51 -17.05 1.04
C PHE A 54 3.63 -17.96 0.54
N GLN A 55 4.09 -17.82 -0.70
CA GLN A 55 5.27 -18.57 -1.14
C GLN A 55 6.54 -18.12 -0.43
N ARG A 56 6.73 -16.81 -0.21
CA ARG A 56 7.85 -16.26 0.57
C ARG A 56 7.78 -16.70 2.03
N LEU A 57 6.59 -16.63 2.64
CA LEU A 57 6.36 -17.09 4.00
C LEU A 57 6.68 -18.59 4.13
N ASN A 58 6.20 -19.42 3.20
CA ASN A 58 6.52 -20.84 3.18
C ASN A 58 8.02 -21.10 2.92
N ALA A 59 8.67 -20.32 2.05
CA ALA A 59 10.10 -20.43 1.76
C ALA A 59 10.96 -20.06 2.98
N ASN A 60 10.58 -18.99 3.69
CA ASN A 60 11.21 -18.57 4.94
C ASN A 60 11.02 -19.64 6.02
N LEU A 61 9.80 -20.15 6.21
CA LEU A 61 9.52 -21.26 7.13
C LEU A 61 10.41 -22.48 6.82
N LYS A 62 10.55 -22.85 5.55
CA LYS A 62 11.41 -23.97 5.13
C LYS A 62 12.89 -23.70 5.47
N LYS A 63 13.37 -22.49 5.21
CA LYS A 63 14.75 -22.07 5.54
C LYS A 63 15.00 -22.09 7.04
N ASP A 64 14.05 -21.60 7.83
CA ASP A 64 14.17 -21.56 9.29
C ASP A 64 14.16 -22.98 9.87
N ILE A 65 13.24 -23.84 9.43
CA ILE A 65 13.22 -25.27 9.81
C ILE A 65 14.54 -25.95 9.44
N GLN A 66 15.07 -25.69 8.24
CA GLN A 66 16.37 -26.25 7.83
C GLN A 66 17.50 -25.77 8.73
N SER A 67 17.50 -24.51 9.16
CA SER A 67 18.52 -23.96 10.05
C SER A 67 18.52 -24.60 11.44
N LEU A 68 17.36 -25.09 11.91
CA LEU A 68 17.24 -25.80 13.19
C LEU A 68 17.93 -27.17 13.18
N SER A 69 18.10 -27.79 12.00
CA SER A 69 18.82 -29.07 11.89
C SER A 69 20.31 -28.96 12.29
N ASP A 70 20.87 -27.76 12.27
CA ASP A 70 22.25 -27.50 12.68
C ASP A 70 22.39 -27.14 14.17
N TRP A 71 21.30 -26.95 14.91
CA TRP A 71 21.36 -26.55 16.33
C TRP A 71 22.16 -27.51 17.21
N PRO A 72 21.99 -28.84 17.13
CA PRO A 72 22.77 -29.78 17.94
C PRO A 72 24.28 -29.66 17.72
N LYS A 73 24.71 -29.24 16.52
CA LYS A 73 26.13 -29.04 16.20
C LYS A 73 26.70 -27.79 16.88
N ARG A 74 25.86 -26.78 17.13
CA ARG A 74 26.26 -25.49 17.73
C ARG A 74 26.08 -25.49 19.24
N ASN A 75 25.14 -26.28 19.75
CA ASN A 75 24.87 -26.40 21.17
C ASN A 75 24.49 -27.86 21.50
N PRO A 76 25.40 -28.64 22.12
CA PRO A 76 25.17 -30.06 22.40
C PRO A 76 24.09 -30.31 23.47
N PHE A 77 23.65 -29.29 24.20
CA PHE A 77 22.57 -29.40 25.18
C PHE A 77 21.16 -29.33 24.56
N VAL A 78 21.04 -28.98 23.28
CA VAL A 78 19.75 -28.94 22.58
C VAL A 78 19.29 -30.36 22.27
N THR A 79 18.10 -30.72 22.76
CA THR A 79 17.49 -32.03 22.52
C THR A 79 16.67 -32.05 21.23
N LEU A 80 16.34 -33.26 20.75
CA LEU A 80 15.38 -33.40 19.64
C LEU A 80 13.99 -32.84 20.00
N GLY A 81 13.61 -32.90 21.27
CA GLY A 81 12.36 -32.31 21.77
C GLY A 81 12.35 -30.78 21.63
N ASP A 82 13.47 -30.12 21.93
CA ASP A 82 13.60 -28.66 21.77
C ASP A 82 13.45 -28.22 20.32
N ILE A 83 14.03 -28.99 19.39
CA ILE A 83 13.92 -28.75 17.94
C ILE A 83 12.47 -28.94 17.49
N ALA A 84 11.81 -30.03 17.89
CA ALA A 84 10.42 -30.29 17.53
C ALA A 84 9.50 -29.15 18.00
N ASN A 85 9.66 -28.70 19.25
CA ASN A 85 8.92 -27.57 19.82
C ASN A 85 9.21 -26.25 19.08
N ALA A 86 10.44 -26.02 18.60
CA ALA A 86 10.77 -24.86 17.79
C ALA A 86 10.11 -24.91 16.41
N ILE A 87 10.12 -26.07 15.74
CA ILE A 87 9.45 -26.27 14.45
C ILE A 87 7.94 -26.05 14.58
N GLU A 88 7.32 -26.57 15.65
CA GLU A 88 5.89 -26.37 15.89
C GLU A 88 5.54 -24.89 16.06
N ARG A 89 6.32 -24.15 16.87
CA ARG A 89 6.15 -22.69 17.03
C ARG A 89 6.27 -21.94 15.70
N LEU A 90 7.26 -22.29 14.86
CA LEU A 90 7.41 -21.68 13.54
C LEU A 90 6.20 -21.95 12.63
N ARG A 91 5.66 -23.18 12.65
CA ARG A 91 4.46 -23.54 11.89
C ARG A 91 3.23 -22.79 12.39
N THR A 92 3.02 -22.72 13.69
CA THR A 92 1.93 -21.97 14.31
C THR A 92 2.00 -20.49 13.94
N ASN A 93 3.18 -19.86 14.04
CA ASN A 93 3.36 -18.46 13.66
C ASN A 93 3.06 -18.23 12.17
N CYS A 94 3.54 -19.12 11.29
CA CYS A 94 3.23 -19.08 9.86
C CYS A 94 1.73 -19.20 9.59
N GLN A 95 1.01 -20.06 10.33
CA GLN A 95 -0.43 -20.20 10.22
C GLN A 95 -1.18 -18.94 10.70
N ILE A 96 -0.77 -18.37 11.83
CA ILE A 96 -1.32 -17.09 12.34
C ILE A 96 -1.14 -15.98 11.31
N GLU A 97 0.04 -15.84 10.71
CA GLU A 97 0.27 -14.85 9.65
C GLU A 97 -0.60 -15.11 8.42
N LYS A 98 -0.79 -16.37 8.04
CA LYS A 98 -1.72 -16.72 6.96
C LYS A 98 -3.12 -16.25 7.26
N GLU A 99 -3.65 -16.59 8.42
CA GLU A 99 -4.99 -16.19 8.83
C GLU A 99 -5.15 -14.68 8.94
N LYS A 100 -4.10 -13.97 9.38
CA LYS A 100 -4.09 -12.50 9.46
C LYS A 100 -4.16 -11.83 8.09
N TYR A 101 -3.37 -12.29 7.11
CA TYR A 101 -3.23 -11.58 5.82
C TYR A 101 -4.07 -12.17 4.69
N PHE A 102 -4.54 -13.41 4.81
CA PHE A 102 -5.34 -14.08 3.78
C PHE A 102 -6.61 -13.30 3.40
N PRO A 103 -7.41 -12.77 4.34
CA PRO A 103 -8.59 -11.99 3.97
C PRO A 103 -8.26 -10.74 3.13
N ILE A 104 -7.15 -10.06 3.43
CA ILE A 104 -6.70 -8.88 2.68
C ILE A 104 -6.28 -9.28 1.28
N ILE A 105 -5.46 -10.32 1.16
CA ILE A 105 -4.99 -10.83 -0.12
C ILE A 105 -6.16 -11.29 -0.99
N ASP A 106 -7.14 -11.96 -0.40
CA ASP A 106 -8.35 -12.40 -1.09
C ASP A 106 -9.18 -11.20 -1.58
N ARG A 107 -9.40 -10.19 -0.74
CA ARG A 107 -10.07 -8.93 -1.14
C ARG A 107 -9.32 -8.22 -2.27
N LEU A 108 -7.99 -8.12 -2.18
CA LEU A 108 -7.16 -7.54 -3.25
C LEU A 108 -7.26 -8.34 -4.55
N LYS A 109 -7.35 -9.68 -4.47
CA LYS A 109 -7.56 -10.52 -5.63
C LYS A 109 -8.90 -10.23 -6.31
N VAL A 110 -9.98 -10.11 -5.54
CA VAL A 110 -11.32 -9.73 -6.05
C VAL A 110 -11.26 -8.36 -6.75
N TYR A 111 -10.59 -7.37 -6.15
CA TYR A 111 -10.38 -6.08 -6.83
C TYR A 111 -9.61 -6.22 -8.14
N SER A 112 -8.57 -7.04 -8.16
CA SER A 112 -7.77 -7.28 -9.36
C SER A 112 -8.59 -7.95 -10.47
N GLU A 113 -9.44 -8.91 -10.13
CA GLU A 113 -10.29 -9.59 -11.11
C GLU A 113 -11.32 -8.64 -11.72
N ASN A 114 -11.86 -7.70 -10.92
CA ASN A 114 -12.88 -6.75 -11.37
C ASN A 114 -12.33 -5.54 -12.11
N GLN A 115 -11.18 -4.99 -11.68
CA GLN A 115 -10.61 -3.73 -12.18
C GLN A 115 -9.36 -3.93 -13.05
N GLY A 116 -8.89 -5.17 -13.19
CA GLY A 116 -7.62 -5.51 -13.86
C GLY A 116 -6.42 -5.32 -12.93
N SER A 117 -5.43 -4.54 -13.36
CA SER A 117 -4.25 -4.31 -12.51
C SER A 117 -4.59 -3.37 -11.36
N ILE A 118 -4.33 -3.82 -10.13
CA ILE A 118 -4.42 -3.02 -8.91
C ILE A 118 -3.05 -2.68 -8.34
N TYR A 119 -2.99 -1.61 -7.55
CA TYR A 119 -1.78 -1.07 -6.95
C TYR A 119 -2.06 -0.62 -5.53
N LEU A 120 -1.11 -0.80 -4.61
CA LEU A 120 -1.16 -0.30 -3.25
C LEU A 120 -0.55 1.11 -3.22
N LEU A 121 -1.25 2.08 -2.64
CA LEU A 121 -0.70 3.44 -2.46
C LEU A 121 0.31 3.47 -1.32
N LEU A 122 1.58 3.76 -1.63
CA LEU A 122 2.64 3.87 -0.63
C LEU A 122 2.82 5.31 -0.13
N ASP A 123 2.69 6.28 -1.04
CA ASP A 123 2.67 7.72 -0.76
C ASP A 123 1.82 8.47 -1.79
N GLY A 124 1.22 9.58 -1.35
CA GLY A 124 0.57 10.54 -2.26
C GLY A 124 -0.91 10.81 -1.98
N ASN A 125 -1.42 10.52 -0.78
CA ASN A 125 -2.85 10.61 -0.41
C ASN A 125 -3.53 11.92 -0.90
N HIS A 126 -2.99 13.08 -0.55
CA HIS A 126 -3.62 14.35 -0.96
C HIS A 126 -3.64 14.53 -2.49
N ARG A 127 -2.63 14.02 -3.22
CA ARG A 127 -2.53 14.11 -4.69
C ARG A 127 -3.50 13.15 -5.36
N THR A 128 -3.58 11.90 -4.91
CA THR A 128 -4.56 10.92 -5.42
C THR A 128 -5.99 11.39 -5.20
N THR A 129 -6.30 11.96 -4.03
CA THR A 129 -7.63 12.52 -3.75
C THR A 129 -7.97 13.71 -4.65
N ALA A 130 -7.05 14.67 -4.75
CA ALA A 130 -7.26 15.85 -5.58
C ALA A 130 -7.47 15.49 -7.06
N ALA A 131 -6.71 14.51 -7.58
CA ALA A 131 -6.86 14.00 -8.94
C ALA A 131 -8.25 13.36 -9.13
N THR A 132 -8.65 12.49 -8.21
CA THR A 132 -9.94 11.79 -8.25
C THR A 132 -11.12 12.75 -8.18
N LEU A 133 -11.08 13.73 -7.28
CA LEU A 133 -12.10 14.78 -7.16
C LEU A 133 -12.26 15.61 -8.46
N ASN A 134 -11.22 15.66 -9.29
CA ASN A 134 -11.22 16.35 -10.59
C ASN A 134 -11.39 15.41 -11.80
N HIS A 135 -11.72 14.14 -11.57
CA HIS A 135 -11.88 13.13 -12.62
C HIS A 135 -10.63 13.01 -13.52
N LYS A 136 -9.44 13.11 -12.93
CA LYS A 136 -8.14 13.02 -13.62
C LYS A 136 -7.46 11.68 -13.38
N LEU A 137 -6.69 11.23 -14.36
CA LEU A 137 -5.77 10.11 -14.20
C LEU A 137 -4.64 10.48 -13.24
N ILE A 138 -4.18 9.49 -12.49
CA ILE A 138 -3.15 9.64 -11.47
C ILE A 138 -1.80 9.25 -12.05
N SER A 139 -0.84 10.19 -12.02
CA SER A 139 0.55 9.92 -12.39
C SER A 139 1.23 9.18 -11.25
N ALA A 140 1.78 7.99 -11.50
CA ALA A 140 2.36 7.15 -10.47
C ALA A 140 3.73 6.56 -10.87
N LEU A 141 4.59 6.33 -9.87
CA LEU A 141 5.82 5.54 -9.97
C LEU A 141 5.57 4.20 -9.29
N GLU A 142 5.62 3.14 -10.08
CA GLU A 142 5.56 1.76 -9.62
C GLU A 142 6.95 1.31 -9.15
N VAL A 143 7.03 1.01 -7.87
CA VAL A 143 8.19 0.43 -7.19
C VAL A 143 8.05 -1.08 -7.21
N GLN A 144 9.07 -1.79 -7.72
CA GLN A 144 9.05 -3.25 -7.86
C GLN A 144 10.16 -3.96 -7.07
N THR A 145 11.20 -3.23 -6.67
CA THR A 145 12.38 -3.76 -5.98
C THR A 145 12.86 -2.83 -4.85
N ASP A 146 13.77 -3.33 -4.01
CA ASP A 146 14.42 -2.51 -2.99
C ASP A 146 15.33 -1.43 -3.61
N GLU A 147 15.90 -1.70 -4.78
CA GLU A 147 16.67 -0.74 -5.57
C GLU A 147 15.79 0.43 -6.04
N ASP A 148 14.56 0.15 -6.47
CA ASP A 148 13.59 1.19 -6.82
C ASP A 148 13.28 2.06 -5.60
N LEU A 149 13.13 1.46 -4.42
CA LEU A 149 12.89 2.19 -3.17
C LEU A 149 14.09 3.10 -2.80
N LYS A 150 15.32 2.61 -2.98
CA LYS A 150 16.52 3.45 -2.81
C LYS A 150 16.53 4.62 -3.79
N GLU A 151 16.09 4.42 -5.02
CA GLU A 151 16.01 5.50 -6.01
C GLU A 151 14.93 6.53 -5.64
N ILE A 152 13.75 6.10 -5.16
CA ILE A 152 12.72 7.00 -4.63
C ILE A 152 13.30 7.92 -3.56
N ARG A 153 14.06 7.37 -2.60
CA ARG A 153 14.70 8.18 -1.54
C ARG A 153 15.66 9.23 -2.11
N LYS A 154 16.50 8.83 -3.06
CA LYS A 154 17.40 9.79 -3.73
C LYS A 154 16.64 10.85 -4.53
N MET A 155 15.46 10.53 -5.07
CA MET A 155 14.61 11.51 -5.75
C MET A 155 14.03 12.53 -4.75
N VAL A 156 13.68 12.10 -3.54
CA VAL A 156 13.27 13.01 -2.44
C VAL A 156 14.44 13.91 -2.03
N GLU A 157 15.64 13.35 -1.82
CA GLU A 157 16.85 14.11 -1.48
C GLU A 157 17.18 15.20 -2.51
N ARG A 158 16.90 14.92 -3.79
CA ARG A 158 17.10 15.85 -4.92
C ARG A 158 15.92 16.80 -5.16
N GLY A 159 14.83 16.68 -4.41
CA GLY A 159 13.61 17.48 -4.57
C GLY A 159 12.76 17.13 -5.80
N ALA A 160 13.02 15.99 -6.46
CA ALA A 160 12.26 15.51 -7.62
C ALA A 160 10.96 14.80 -7.22
N LEU A 161 10.88 14.31 -5.98
CA LEU A 161 9.66 13.85 -5.33
C LEU A 161 9.43 14.68 -4.08
N PHE A 162 8.16 14.81 -3.70
CA PHE A 162 7.82 15.28 -2.37
C PHE A 162 8.25 14.25 -1.32
N ASP A 163 8.27 14.68 -0.06
CA ASP A 163 8.68 13.89 1.10
C ASP A 163 8.10 12.46 1.10
N PHE A 164 8.91 11.48 1.50
CA PHE A 164 8.56 10.06 1.61
C PHE A 164 8.98 9.57 3.01
N LYS A 165 8.21 9.95 4.04
CA LYS A 165 8.52 9.75 5.47
C LYS A 165 8.48 8.31 5.97
N ARG A 166 8.64 7.32 5.09
CA ARG A 166 8.58 5.89 5.41
C ARG A 166 9.95 5.40 5.88
N GLY A 167 10.00 4.83 7.09
CA GLY A 167 11.22 4.33 7.74
C GLY A 167 11.63 2.92 7.32
N GLU A 168 10.73 2.19 6.68
CA GLU A 168 10.86 0.80 6.24
C GLU A 168 12.00 0.65 5.23
N LYS A 169 12.96 -0.24 5.49
CA LYS A 169 14.22 -0.32 4.75
C LYS A 169 14.11 -1.10 3.44
N SER A 170 13.09 -1.93 3.31
CA SER A 170 12.80 -2.76 2.12
C SER A 170 11.37 -2.56 1.64
N LEU A 171 11.11 -2.88 0.37
CA LEU A 171 9.76 -2.91 -0.21
C LEU A 171 8.88 -3.94 0.50
N SER A 172 9.47 -5.06 0.96
CA SER A 172 8.73 -6.05 1.73
C SER A 172 8.25 -5.49 3.06
N GLU A 173 9.08 -4.73 3.78
CA GLU A 173 8.67 -4.08 5.03
C GLU A 173 7.55 -3.06 4.78
N LEU A 174 7.64 -2.25 3.71
CA LEU A 174 6.57 -1.30 3.34
C LEU A 174 5.23 -1.98 3.07
N VAL A 175 5.25 -3.06 2.29
CA VAL A 175 4.03 -3.80 1.94
C VAL A 175 3.47 -4.52 3.16
N ASN A 176 4.32 -5.08 4.01
CA ASN A 176 3.89 -5.66 5.28
C ASN A 176 3.24 -4.61 6.17
N ALA A 177 3.84 -3.42 6.31
CA ALA A 177 3.24 -2.33 7.07
C ALA A 177 1.87 -1.90 6.50
N PHE A 178 1.73 -1.86 5.17
CA PHE A 178 0.44 -1.63 4.52
C PHE A 178 -0.58 -2.72 4.87
N TYR A 179 -0.21 -4.01 4.76
CA TYR A 179 -1.10 -5.12 5.09
C TYR A 179 -1.43 -5.18 6.57
N GLU A 180 -0.51 -4.86 7.47
CA GLU A 180 -0.79 -4.76 8.90
C GLU A 180 -1.84 -3.71 9.18
N PHE A 181 -1.70 -2.55 8.53
CA PHE A 181 -2.67 -1.49 8.63
C PHE A 181 -4.05 -1.92 8.14
N CYS A 182 -4.13 -2.47 6.92
CA CYS A 182 -5.36 -2.98 6.33
C CYS A 182 -5.98 -4.13 7.12
N GLY A 183 -5.17 -5.02 7.71
CA GLY A 183 -5.66 -6.20 8.42
C GLY A 183 -6.46 -5.86 9.67
N SER A 184 -6.10 -4.77 10.34
CA SER A 184 -6.88 -4.27 11.47
C SER A 184 -8.24 -3.67 11.06
N ARG A 185 -8.42 -3.34 9.77
CA ARG A 185 -9.52 -2.53 9.21
C ARG A 185 -9.90 -2.99 7.82
N ILE A 186 -10.07 -4.29 7.64
CA ILE A 186 -10.24 -4.86 6.30
C ILE A 186 -11.46 -4.28 5.58
N GLU A 187 -12.54 -4.02 6.32
CA GLU A 187 -13.77 -3.44 5.79
C GLU A 187 -13.58 -2.04 5.23
N GLU A 188 -12.60 -1.32 5.73
CA GLU A 188 -12.27 0.04 5.30
C GLU A 188 -11.23 0.05 4.16
N THR A 189 -10.69 -1.11 3.76
CA THR A 189 -9.72 -1.19 2.67
C THR A 189 -10.42 -1.13 1.32
N ASN A 190 -10.30 0.02 0.66
CA ASN A 190 -11.08 0.38 -0.52
C ASN A 190 -10.17 0.89 -1.64
N SER A 191 -10.69 0.95 -2.86
CA SER A 191 -10.06 1.74 -3.92
C SER A 191 -10.12 3.25 -3.59
N VAL A 192 -9.23 4.05 -4.20
CA VAL A 192 -9.27 5.52 -4.06
C VAL A 192 -10.65 6.04 -4.46
N LYS A 193 -11.26 5.50 -5.53
CA LYS A 193 -12.59 5.93 -5.95
C LYS A 193 -13.65 5.71 -4.88
N GLU A 194 -13.81 4.47 -4.43
CA GLU A 194 -14.81 4.09 -3.43
C GLU A 194 -14.63 4.94 -2.16
N ARG A 195 -13.37 5.19 -1.77
CA ARG A 195 -13.08 6.05 -0.64
C ARG A 195 -13.54 7.49 -0.86
N ILE A 196 -13.32 8.08 -2.04
CA ILE A 196 -13.81 9.42 -2.34
C ILE A 196 -15.33 9.47 -2.40
N GLU A 197 -15.98 8.46 -2.96
CA GLU A 197 -17.45 8.36 -3.00
C GLU A 197 -18.05 8.32 -1.59
N GLU A 198 -17.46 7.53 -0.69
CA GLU A 198 -17.83 7.48 0.72
C GLU A 198 -17.67 8.85 1.41
N LEU A 199 -16.50 9.47 1.28
CA LEU A 199 -16.18 10.77 1.91
C LEU A 199 -17.07 11.91 1.39
N VAL A 200 -17.38 11.92 0.08
CA VAL A 200 -18.30 12.89 -0.52
C VAL A 200 -19.72 12.68 0.02
N SER A 201 -20.17 11.43 0.15
CA SER A 201 -21.52 11.09 0.61
C SER A 201 -21.74 11.36 2.10
N ASN A 202 -20.72 11.14 2.94
CA ASN A 202 -20.80 11.36 4.38
C ASN A 202 -20.75 12.85 4.78
N GLY A 203 -20.46 13.74 3.83
CA GLY A 203 -20.70 15.18 3.96
C GLY A 203 -19.75 15.96 4.88
N LYS A 204 -18.82 15.34 5.61
CA LYS A 204 -17.98 16.04 6.61
C LYS A 204 -16.55 16.34 6.18
N ASP A 205 -16.02 15.66 5.17
CA ASP A 205 -14.56 15.61 4.97
C ASP A 205 -14.04 16.48 3.82
N PHE A 206 -14.93 17.12 3.05
CA PHE A 206 -14.54 18.01 1.95
C PHE A 206 -15.28 19.35 1.95
N PRO A 207 -14.60 20.45 1.56
CA PRO A 207 -15.27 21.69 1.19
C PRO A 207 -16.34 21.46 0.13
N GLN A 208 -17.47 22.17 0.23
CA GLN A 208 -18.63 21.97 -0.64
C GLN A 208 -18.27 22.06 -2.13
N TYR A 209 -17.47 23.06 -2.53
CA TYR A 209 -17.08 23.23 -3.93
C TYR A 209 -16.29 22.04 -4.51
N MET A 210 -15.58 21.25 -3.69
CA MET A 210 -14.90 20.04 -4.16
C MET A 210 -15.91 18.91 -4.39
N LYS A 211 -16.92 18.80 -3.53
CA LYS A 211 -18.02 17.84 -3.69
C LYS A 211 -18.84 18.18 -4.92
N ASP A 212 -19.22 19.45 -5.09
CA ASP A 212 -19.99 19.92 -6.24
C ASP A 212 -19.23 19.60 -7.54
N LYS A 213 -17.92 19.87 -7.57
CA LYS A 213 -17.04 19.51 -8.68
C LYS A 213 -17.06 18.02 -8.98
N TYR A 214 -16.93 17.17 -7.95
CA TYR A 214 -16.93 15.72 -8.12
C TYR A 214 -18.27 15.19 -8.61
N LEU A 215 -19.37 15.70 -8.06
CA LEU A 215 -20.75 15.33 -8.40
C LEU A 215 -21.25 15.95 -9.72
N GLY A 216 -20.48 16.85 -10.35
CA GLY A 216 -20.89 17.53 -11.57
C GLY A 216 -22.00 18.56 -11.36
N VAL A 217 -22.22 19.02 -10.13
CA VAL A 217 -23.15 20.10 -9.83
C VAL A 217 -22.53 21.40 -10.34
N SER A 218 -23.14 21.99 -11.36
CA SER A 218 -22.71 23.27 -11.92
C SER A 218 -23.15 24.40 -10.97
N ASN A 219 -22.18 25.21 -10.52
CA ASN A 219 -22.47 26.47 -9.83
C ASN A 219 -22.89 27.57 -10.82
#